data_AF-V2GC34-F1
#
_entry.id   AF-V2GC34-F1
#
_cell.length_a   1.000
_cell.length_b   1.000
_cell.length_c   1.000
_cell.angle_alpha   90.00
_cell.angle_beta   90.00
_cell.angle_gamma   90.00
#
_symmetry.space_group_name_H-M   'P 1'
#
loop_
_entity.id
_entity.type
_entity.pdbx_description
1 polymer ?
#
loop_
_entity_poly.entity_id
_entity_poly.type
_entity_poly.pdbx_seq_one_letter_code
_entity_poly.pdbx_strand_id
1 'polypeptide(L)'
;MTDPTPPREPGPTPSAQKSGQAESHERLQDPVEVPQQPSAPPTGWSPPKGTRRATVIVVAIALASILIILYAWGLPPFTRVIQGTDNAYVRGQTTVISPQVSGYVTDVPVRDFERVKAGQVLLKIDDRIYRQRVEQARANLDTQIANLNNTDQTRRSREATVLAQQASLANAQA
;
A
#
# COMPACT_ATOMS: atom_id res chain seq x y z
N MET A 1 -36.48 -25.66 -18.22
CA MET A 1 -37.59 -26.50 -17.73
C MET A 1 -37.96 -27.46 -18.86
N THR A 2 -37.12 -28.46 -19.12
CA THR A 2 -37.35 -29.46 -20.15
C THR A 2 -36.67 -30.76 -19.73
N ASP A 3 -37.49 -31.80 -19.72
CA ASP A 3 -37.23 -33.24 -19.69
C ASP A 3 -36.94 -33.94 -18.34
N PRO A 4 -37.93 -34.70 -17.82
CA PRO A 4 -37.75 -35.76 -16.83
C PRO A 4 -37.96 -37.19 -17.41
N THR A 5 -37.52 -38.19 -16.64
CA THR A 5 -37.89 -39.65 -16.63
C THR A 5 -37.12 -40.58 -17.63
N PRO A 6 -36.93 -41.91 -17.39
CA PRO A 6 -37.43 -42.75 -16.29
C PRO A 6 -36.40 -43.84 -15.78
N PRO A 7 -36.74 -45.03 -15.21
CA PRO A 7 -36.25 -45.51 -13.91
C PRO A 7 -35.40 -46.80 -14.00
N ARG A 8 -34.76 -47.24 -12.90
CA ARG A 8 -34.33 -48.64 -12.75
C ARG A 8 -34.63 -49.21 -11.37
N GLU A 9 -35.28 -50.36 -11.45
CA GLU A 9 -35.79 -51.25 -10.40
C GLU A 9 -34.75 -52.38 -10.12
N PRO A 10 -35.01 -53.42 -9.27
CA PRO A 10 -34.19 -53.69 -8.09
C PRO A 10 -33.56 -55.11 -8.01
N GLY A 11 -32.78 -55.33 -6.94
CA GLY A 11 -32.43 -56.64 -6.36
C GLY A 11 -30.98 -57.12 -6.58
N PRO A 12 -30.50 -58.20 -5.92
CA PRO A 12 -30.95 -58.84 -4.68
C PRO A 12 -29.81 -59.09 -3.64
N THR A 13 -30.16 -59.21 -2.35
CA THR A 13 -29.40 -60.02 -1.36
C THR A 13 -29.67 -61.51 -1.60
N PRO A 14 -28.73 -62.47 -1.32
CA PRO A 14 -28.74 -63.13 0.01
C PRO A 14 -27.43 -63.85 0.48
N SER A 15 -27.46 -64.31 1.75
CA SER A 15 -26.80 -65.51 2.33
C SER A 15 -25.30 -65.43 2.72
N ALA A 16 -24.89 -65.51 3.99
CA ALA A 16 -24.83 -66.70 4.90
C ALA A 16 -23.88 -67.80 4.37
N GLN A 17 -22.65 -67.98 4.90
CA GLN A 17 -22.23 -68.63 6.16
C GLN A 17 -22.22 -70.16 6.17
N LYS A 18 -21.04 -70.72 6.54
CA LYS A 18 -20.71 -72.13 6.95
C LYS A 18 -20.87 -73.19 5.85
N SER A 19 -19.99 -74.18 5.67
CA SER A 19 -19.32 -75.12 6.61
C SER A 19 -18.21 -75.84 5.80
N GLY A 20 -17.05 -76.23 6.38
CA GLY A 20 -16.74 -77.61 6.83
C GLY A 20 -16.41 -78.55 5.64
N GLN A 21 -15.37 -79.40 5.57
CA GLN A 21 -14.54 -80.20 6.49
C GLN A 21 -13.30 -80.62 5.66
N ALA A 22 -12.04 -80.65 6.13
CA ALA A 22 -11.42 -81.51 7.14
C ALA A 22 -11.45 -83.01 6.78
N GLU A 23 -10.42 -83.45 6.05
CA GLU A 23 -10.10 -84.86 5.77
C GLU A 23 -9.24 -85.45 6.90
N SER A 24 -9.69 -86.61 7.39
CA SER A 24 -8.90 -87.83 7.58
C SER A 24 -7.67 -87.82 8.51
N HIS A 25 -7.77 -88.48 9.66
CA HIS A 25 -7.32 -89.88 9.82
C HIS A 25 -7.26 -90.26 11.30
N GLU A 26 -8.01 -91.31 11.58
CA GLU A 26 -8.07 -92.13 12.77
C GLU A 26 -6.88 -93.12 12.77
N ARG A 27 -6.18 -93.31 13.91
CA ARG A 27 -5.99 -94.62 14.57
C ARG A 27 -4.86 -94.71 15.62
N LEU A 28 -5.14 -95.54 16.63
CA LEU A 28 -4.29 -96.33 17.55
C LEU A 28 -3.94 -95.77 18.95
N GLN A 29 -4.84 -96.06 19.89
CA GLN A 29 -4.66 -96.87 21.12
C GLN A 29 -3.34 -96.85 21.94
N ASP A 30 -3.60 -96.62 23.24
CA ASP A 30 -3.06 -97.23 24.47
C ASP A 30 -2.03 -96.51 25.36
N PRO A 31 -2.15 -96.64 26.70
CA PRO A 31 -1.65 -95.68 27.69
C PRO A 31 -0.49 -96.23 28.55
N VAL A 32 0.60 -95.47 28.72
CA VAL A 32 1.67 -95.79 29.70
C VAL A 32 2.30 -94.52 30.28
N GLU A 33 2.67 -94.65 31.55
CA GLU A 33 3.02 -93.68 32.59
C GLU A 33 4.48 -93.12 32.54
N VAL A 34 4.61 -91.83 32.90
CA VAL A 34 5.68 -90.97 33.48
C VAL A 34 7.19 -91.31 33.35
N PRO A 35 8.03 -90.34 32.90
CA PRO A 35 9.17 -89.84 33.74
C PRO A 35 9.37 -88.29 33.85
N GLN A 36 10.27 -87.89 34.76
CA GLN A 36 10.54 -86.57 35.38
C GLN A 36 11.39 -85.52 34.60
N GLN A 37 11.33 -84.24 35.07
CA GLN A 37 12.34 -83.11 35.05
C GLN A 37 12.54 -82.24 33.79
N PRO A 38 13.01 -80.95 33.89
CA PRO A 38 13.39 -80.10 35.04
C PRO A 38 12.77 -78.66 35.07
N SER A 39 12.98 -77.96 36.19
CA SER A 39 12.58 -76.56 36.50
C SER A 39 13.21 -75.49 35.58
N ALA A 40 12.39 -74.58 35.03
CA ALA A 40 12.83 -73.42 34.26
C ALA A 40 13.04 -72.17 35.15
N PRO A 41 14.11 -71.37 34.94
CA PRO A 41 14.28 -70.07 35.59
C PRO A 41 13.47 -68.96 34.89
N PRO A 42 13.14 -67.84 35.58
CA PRO A 42 12.42 -66.72 34.97
C PRO A 42 13.34 -65.90 34.05
N THR A 43 13.00 -65.79 32.77
CA THR A 43 13.73 -64.97 31.79
C THR A 43 13.29 -63.50 31.91
N GLY A 44 14.02 -62.71 32.70
CA GLY A 44 13.87 -61.25 32.74
C GLY A 44 14.66 -60.58 31.61
N TRP A 45 13.97 -59.80 30.78
CA TRP A 45 14.59 -58.96 29.74
C TRP A 45 15.54 -57.93 30.38
N SER A 46 16.82 -57.96 30.03
CA SER A 46 17.80 -56.96 30.43
C SER A 46 18.38 -56.29 29.18
N PRO A 47 18.11 -54.99 28.92
CA PRO A 47 18.65 -54.33 27.75
C PRO A 47 20.18 -54.16 27.88
N PRO A 48 20.95 -54.37 26.78
CA PRO A 48 22.40 -54.21 26.81
C PRO A 48 22.78 -52.76 27.13
N LYS A 49 23.76 -52.58 28.02
CA LYS A 49 24.26 -51.27 28.45
C LYS A 49 24.97 -50.61 27.26
N GLY A 50 24.32 -49.65 26.60
CA GLY A 50 24.91 -48.90 25.49
C GLY A 50 26.24 -48.26 25.91
N THR A 51 27.29 -48.45 25.10
CA THR A 51 28.61 -47.83 25.31
C THR A 51 28.46 -46.30 25.39
N ARG A 52 29.21 -45.62 26.25
CA ARG A 52 29.18 -44.14 26.39
C ARG A 52 29.27 -43.41 25.04
N ARG A 53 30.02 -43.97 24.09
CA ARG A 53 30.12 -43.49 22.70
C ARG A 53 28.79 -43.52 21.96
N ALA A 54 28.03 -44.61 22.07
CA ALA A 54 26.70 -44.72 21.46
C ALA A 54 25.72 -43.72 22.07
N THR A 55 25.76 -43.52 23.40
CA THR A 55 24.95 -42.49 24.06
C THR A 55 25.33 -41.09 23.60
N VAL A 56 26.63 -40.77 23.48
CA VAL A 56 27.09 -39.47 22.96
C VAL A 56 26.64 -39.26 21.52
N ILE A 57 26.70 -40.27 20.67
CA ILE A 57 26.24 -40.19 19.27
C ILE A 57 24.74 -39.94 19.22
N VAL A 58 23.94 -40.67 20.01
CA VAL A 58 22.48 -40.48 20.07
C VAL A 58 22.12 -39.08 20.57
N VAL A 59 22.82 -38.57 21.60
CA VAL A 59 22.61 -37.21 22.12
C VAL A 59 23.02 -36.16 21.09
N ALA A 60 24.14 -36.34 20.37
CA ALA A 60 24.57 -35.43 19.33
C ALA A 60 23.57 -35.37 18.17
N ILE A 61 23.03 -36.52 17.75
CA ILE A 61 21.98 -36.59 16.73
C ILE A 61 20.72 -35.89 17.23
N ALA A 62 20.29 -36.15 18.46
CA ALA A 62 19.11 -35.48 19.04
C ALA A 62 19.27 -33.96 19.09
N LEU A 63 20.45 -33.46 19.51
CA LEU A 63 20.75 -32.03 19.53
C LEU A 63 20.78 -31.43 18.12
N ALA A 64 21.40 -32.12 17.16
CA ALA A 64 21.41 -31.68 15.77
C ALA A 64 19.99 -31.61 15.18
N SER A 65 19.14 -32.60 15.46
CA SER A 65 17.74 -32.60 15.05
C SER A 65 16.97 -31.41 15.64
N ILE A 66 17.15 -31.15 16.94
CA ILE A 66 16.51 -29.99 17.61
C ILE A 66 16.97 -28.68 16.98
N LEU A 67 18.27 -28.51 16.72
CA LEU A 67 18.81 -27.30 16.10
C LEU A 67 18.29 -27.10 14.67
N ILE A 68 18.17 -28.17 13.88
CA ILE A 68 17.62 -28.11 12.52
C ILE A 68 16.15 -27.68 12.55
N ILE A 69 15.36 -28.22 13.49
CA ILE A 69 13.95 -27.85 13.66
C ILE A 69 13.83 -26.38 14.07
N LEU A 70 14.61 -25.93 15.06
CA LEU A 70 14.62 -24.54 15.51
C LEU A 70 15.02 -23.57 14.39
N TYR A 71 16.01 -23.94 13.58
CA TYR A 71 16.43 -23.15 12.42
C TYR A 71 15.35 -23.08 11.34
N ALA A 72 14.75 -24.23 10.99
CA ALA A 72 13.70 -24.29 9.96
C ALA A 72 12.43 -23.52 10.37
N TRP A 73 12.11 -23.50 11.67
CA TRP A 73 10.98 -22.74 12.22
C TRP A 73 11.32 -21.30 12.61
N GLY A 74 12.57 -20.87 12.43
CA GLY A 74 13.02 -19.51 12.73
C GLY A 74 12.85 -19.11 14.21
N LEU A 75 12.88 -20.08 15.12
CA LEU A 75 12.75 -19.85 16.56
C LEU A 75 14.06 -19.29 17.15
N PRO A 76 14.02 -18.61 18.32
CA PRO A 76 15.24 -18.10 18.96
C PRO A 76 16.24 -19.26 19.18
N PRO A 77 17.52 -19.18 18.78
CA PRO A 77 18.36 -18.02 18.41
C PRO A 77 18.45 -17.66 16.90
N PHE A 78 17.64 -18.27 16.03
CA PHE A 78 17.73 -18.12 14.56
C PHE A 78 16.64 -17.20 13.95
N THR A 79 16.11 -16.26 14.75
CA THR A 79 15.10 -15.30 14.26
C THR A 79 15.72 -14.32 13.26
N ARG A 80 15.04 -14.09 12.13
CA ARG A 80 15.48 -13.09 11.14
C ARG A 80 15.08 -11.69 11.62
N VAL A 81 16.04 -10.77 11.70
CA VAL A 81 15.83 -9.38 12.17
C VAL A 81 15.19 -8.46 11.12
N ILE A 82 15.09 -8.92 9.87
CA ILE A 82 14.60 -8.15 8.73
C ILE A 82 13.13 -8.49 8.51
N GLN A 83 12.26 -7.54 8.85
CA GLN A 83 10.82 -7.60 8.56
C GLN A 83 10.61 -7.11 7.12
N GLY A 84 10.34 -8.03 6.21
CA GLY A 84 9.89 -7.71 4.85
C GLY A 84 8.38 -7.67 4.80
N THR A 85 7.81 -6.57 4.31
CA THR A 85 6.38 -6.47 4.02
C THR A 85 6.21 -5.95 2.60
N ASP A 86 5.39 -6.63 1.81
CA ASP A 86 5.00 -6.16 0.48
C ASP A 86 3.96 -5.03 0.55
N ASN A 87 3.40 -4.80 1.73
CA ASN A 87 2.38 -3.78 1.99
C ASN A 87 2.99 -2.59 2.73
N ALA A 88 3.64 -1.70 1.98
CA ALA A 88 4.12 -0.42 2.47
C ALA A 88 3.48 0.73 1.68
N TYR A 89 2.89 1.70 2.37
CA TYR A 89 2.28 2.88 1.76
C TYR A 89 3.03 4.14 2.17
N VAL A 90 3.35 4.97 1.18
CA VAL A 90 3.94 6.30 1.39
C VAL A 90 2.82 7.33 1.45
N ARG A 91 2.77 8.13 2.53
CA ARG A 91 1.86 9.27 2.62
C ARG A 91 2.55 10.52 2.08
N GLY A 92 1.93 11.16 1.11
CA GLY A 92 2.31 12.48 0.61
C GLY A 92 1.28 13.54 0.99
N GLN A 93 1.72 14.79 1.11
CA GLN A 93 0.81 15.93 1.16
C GLN A 93 0.62 16.45 -0.27
N THR A 94 -0.62 16.39 -0.77
CA THR A 94 -0.97 16.93 -2.09
C THR A 94 -1.77 18.20 -1.91
N THR A 95 -1.35 19.27 -2.59
CA THR A 95 -2.07 20.54 -2.63
C THR A 95 -2.37 20.90 -4.06
N VAL A 96 -3.62 21.28 -4.32
CA VAL A 96 -4.05 21.74 -5.65
C VAL A 96 -3.61 23.19 -5.82
N ILE A 97 -2.93 23.47 -6.93
CA ILE A 97 -2.52 24.82 -7.32
C ILE A 97 -3.48 25.31 -8.40
N SER A 98 -4.07 26.49 -8.20
CA SER A 98 -4.95 27.13 -9.18
C SER A 98 -4.50 28.56 -9.47
N PRO A 99 -4.69 29.04 -10.71
CA PRO A 99 -4.46 30.44 -11.04
C PRO A 99 -5.53 31.32 -10.40
N GLN A 100 -5.13 32.53 -9.99
CA GLN A 100 -6.07 33.53 -9.45
C GLN A 100 -6.87 34.25 -10.54
N VAL A 101 -6.46 34.10 -11.81
CA VAL A 101 -7.05 34.76 -12.96
C VAL A 101 -7.56 33.73 -13.95
N SER A 102 -8.69 34.03 -14.58
CA SER A 102 -9.25 33.20 -15.64
C SER A 102 -8.59 33.53 -16.98
N GLY A 103 -8.34 32.54 -17.81
CA GLY A 103 -7.80 32.76 -19.16
C GLY A 103 -7.42 31.46 -19.85
N TYR A 104 -6.98 31.59 -21.10
CA TYR A 104 -6.50 30.46 -21.88
C TYR A 104 -5.05 30.15 -21.53
N VAL A 105 -4.73 28.86 -21.39
CA VAL A 105 -3.36 28.38 -21.17
C VAL A 105 -2.62 28.42 -22.51
N THR A 106 -1.47 29.08 -22.55
CA THR A 106 -0.63 29.20 -23.76
C THR A 106 0.55 28.25 -23.77
N ASP A 107 1.04 27.87 -22.59
CA ASP A 107 2.25 27.05 -22.44
C ASP A 107 2.25 26.33 -21.08
N VAL A 108 2.79 25.10 -21.06
CA VAL A 108 2.98 24.28 -19.86
C VAL A 108 4.42 23.77 -19.89
N PRO A 109 5.38 24.52 -19.33
CA PRO A 109 6.81 24.24 -19.47
C PRO A 109 7.34 23.15 -18.52
N VAL A 110 6.46 22.35 -17.92
CA VAL A 110 6.82 21.29 -16.94
C VAL A 110 6.26 19.95 -17.37
N ARG A 111 6.91 18.88 -16.91
CA ARG A 111 6.49 17.49 -17.16
C ARG A 111 5.88 16.86 -15.92
N ASP A 112 5.13 15.79 -16.14
CA ASP A 112 4.58 14.99 -15.05
C ASP A 112 5.71 14.44 -14.16
N PHE A 113 5.48 14.49 -12.84
CA PHE A 113 6.43 14.09 -11.79
C PHE A 113 7.76 14.87 -11.76
N GLU A 114 7.84 15.99 -12.47
CA GLU A 114 9.02 16.84 -12.44
C GLU A 114 9.18 17.51 -11.06
N ARG A 115 10.43 17.57 -10.58
CA ARG A 115 10.75 18.24 -9.31
C ARG A 115 10.89 19.74 -9.52
N VAL A 116 9.85 20.48 -9.15
CA VAL A 116 9.81 21.94 -9.28
C VAL A 116 10.25 22.66 -8.00
N LYS A 117 10.73 23.90 -8.13
CA LYS A 117 11.06 24.79 -7.01
C LYS A 117 10.02 25.89 -6.84
N ALA A 118 9.96 26.48 -5.65
CA ALA A 118 9.11 27.65 -5.40
C ALA A 118 9.46 28.79 -6.36
N GLY A 119 8.45 29.40 -6.98
CA GLY A 119 8.61 30.44 -7.99
C GLY A 119 8.87 29.95 -9.41
N GLN A 120 9.02 28.63 -9.63
CA GLN A 120 9.10 28.07 -10.98
C GLN A 120 7.75 28.18 -11.69
N VAL A 121 7.78 28.59 -12.96
CA VAL A 121 6.58 28.70 -13.79
C VAL A 121 6.07 27.30 -14.11
N LEU A 122 4.84 27.02 -13.70
CA LEU A 122 4.17 25.74 -13.98
C LEU A 122 3.29 25.80 -15.23
N LEU A 123 2.67 26.96 -15.48
CA LEU A 123 1.81 27.21 -16.62
C LEU A 123 1.83 28.71 -16.97
N LYS A 124 1.61 29.04 -18.24
CA LYS A 124 1.42 30.42 -18.70
C LYS A 124 0.00 30.62 -19.20
N ILE A 125 -0.61 31.72 -18.75
CA ILE A 125 -1.93 32.17 -19.20
C ILE A 125 -1.72 33.30 -20.21
N ASP A 126 -2.59 33.38 -21.21
CA ASP A 126 -2.65 34.49 -22.15
C ASP A 126 -2.90 35.82 -21.41
N ASP A 127 -1.91 36.71 -21.49
CA ASP A 127 -1.90 37.97 -20.76
C ASP A 127 -2.37 39.17 -21.61
N ARG A 128 -2.72 38.97 -22.88
CA ARG A 128 -3.03 40.07 -23.82
C ARG A 128 -4.14 40.99 -23.32
N ILE A 129 -5.26 40.40 -22.88
CA ILE A 129 -6.41 41.16 -22.34
C ILE A 129 -6.01 41.90 -21.06
N TYR A 130 -5.18 41.29 -20.21
CA TYR A 130 -4.72 41.90 -18.97
C TYR A 130 -3.76 43.07 -19.24
N ARG A 131 -2.83 42.93 -20.18
CA ARG A 131 -1.95 44.02 -20.62
C ARG A 131 -2.74 45.18 -21.20
N GLN A 132 -3.69 44.91 -22.10
CA GLN A 132 -4.56 45.94 -22.67
C GLN A 132 -5.34 46.71 -21.60
N ARG A 133 -5.85 46.02 -20.56
CA ARG A 133 -6.52 46.69 -19.43
C ARG A 133 -5.57 47.57 -18.62
N VAL A 134 -4.33 47.12 -18.40
CA VAL A 134 -3.31 47.93 -17.73
C VAL A 134 -2.95 49.15 -18.56
N GLU A 135 -2.79 49.00 -19.87
CA GLU A 135 -2.51 50.10 -20.79
C GLU A 135 -3.66 51.11 -20.83
N GLN A 136 -4.91 50.64 -20.89
CA GLN A 136 -6.10 51.50 -20.81
C GLN A 136 -6.16 52.27 -19.49
N ALA A 137 -5.86 51.61 -18.36
CA ALA A 137 -5.85 52.26 -17.05
C ALA A 137 -4.75 53.34 -16.97
N ARG A 138 -3.58 53.09 -17.56
CA ARG A 138 -2.49 54.08 -17.66
C ARG A 138 -2.87 55.27 -18.55
N ALA A 139 -3.46 55.04 -19.72
CA ALA A 139 -3.93 56.11 -20.59
C ALA A 139 -5.01 56.98 -19.93
N ASN A 140 -5.90 56.36 -19.14
CA ASN A 140 -6.89 57.09 -18.34
C ASN A 140 -6.21 57.94 -17.24
N LEU A 141 -5.18 57.41 -16.57
CA LEU A 141 -4.40 58.17 -15.59
C LEU A 141 -3.72 59.38 -16.24
N ASP A 142 -3.08 59.20 -17.40
CA ASP A 142 -2.41 60.29 -18.11
C ASP A 142 -3.39 61.39 -18.55
N THR A 143 -4.58 60.99 -19.01
CA THR A 143 -5.67 61.94 -19.32
C THR A 143 -6.06 62.76 -18.10
N GLN A 144 -6.17 62.14 -16.92
CA GLN A 144 -6.53 62.85 -15.69
C GLN A 144 -5.43 63.81 -15.23
N ILE A 145 -4.16 63.41 -15.37
CA ILE A 145 -3.01 64.29 -15.08
C ILE A 145 -3.03 65.49 -16.04
N ALA A 146 -3.28 65.27 -17.33
CA ALA A 146 -3.41 66.35 -18.29
C ALA A 146 -4.56 67.31 -17.96
N ASN A 147 -5.71 66.78 -17.53
CA ASN A 147 -6.85 67.58 -17.09
C ASN A 147 -6.55 68.40 -15.85
N LEU A 148 -5.82 67.83 -14.88
CA LEU A 148 -5.36 68.53 -13.69
C LEU A 148 -4.46 69.71 -14.07
N ASN A 149 -3.45 69.46 -14.90
CA ASN A 149 -2.54 70.51 -15.38
C ASN A 149 -3.28 71.62 -16.15
N ASN A 150 -4.25 71.25 -16.98
CA ASN A 150 -5.08 72.21 -17.71
C ASN A 150 -5.96 73.05 -16.75
N THR A 151 -6.50 72.41 -15.71
CA THR A 151 -7.29 73.09 -14.67
C THR A 151 -6.42 74.07 -13.89
N ASP A 152 -5.20 73.68 -13.53
CA ASP A 152 -4.24 74.56 -12.85
C ASP A 152 -3.85 75.76 -13.72
N GLN A 153 -3.64 75.53 -15.02
CA GLN A 153 -3.33 76.62 -15.95
C GLN A 153 -4.53 77.56 -16.14
N THR A 154 -5.74 77.00 -16.23
CA THR A 154 -6.98 77.78 -16.29
C THR A 154 -7.21 78.58 -15.00
N ARG A 155 -6.82 78.03 -13.85
CA ARG A 155 -6.89 78.75 -12.57
C ARG A 155 -5.97 79.96 -12.58
N ARG A 156 -4.71 79.79 -12.99
CA ARG A 156 -3.73 80.91 -13.07
C ARG A 156 -4.18 82.00 -14.04
N SER A 157 -4.76 81.63 -15.19
CA SER A 157 -5.26 82.61 -16.16
C SER A 157 -6.47 83.39 -15.63
N ARG A 158 -7.36 82.73 -14.87
CA ARG A 158 -8.49 83.39 -14.18
C ARG A 158 -7.99 84.34 -13.10
N GLU A 159 -7.01 83.94 -12.30
CA GLU A 159 -6.40 84.81 -11.28
C GLU A 159 -5.79 86.08 -11.92
N ALA A 160 -5.06 85.94 -13.04
CA ALA A 160 -4.53 87.08 -13.79
C ALA A 160 -5.63 87.99 -14.34
N THR A 161 -6.75 87.42 -14.82
CA THR A 161 -7.89 88.18 -15.32
C THR A 161 -8.54 89.01 -14.20
N VAL A 162 -8.70 88.43 -13.00
CA VAL A 162 -9.24 89.14 -11.84
C VAL A 162 -8.35 90.32 -11.45
N LEU A 163 -7.03 90.14 -11.42
CA LEU A 163 -6.09 91.24 -11.15
C LEU A 163 -6.19 92.37 -12.19
N ALA A 164 -6.29 92.02 -13.48
CA ALA A 164 -6.45 93.01 -14.55
C ALA A 164 -7.78 93.80 -14.43
N GLN A 165 -8.87 93.11 -14.04
CA GLN A 165 -10.15 93.75 -13.80
C GLN A 165 -10.09 94.70 -12.60
N GLN A 166 -9.43 94.31 -11.50
CA GLN A 166 -9.21 95.17 -10.35
C GLN A 166 -8.39 96.42 -10.71
N ALA A 167 -7.32 96.28 -11.49
CA ALA A 167 -6.52 97.41 -11.96
C ALA A 167 -7.34 98.38 -12.83
N SER A 168 -8.22 97.86 -13.68
CA SER A 168 -9.12 98.67 -14.50
C SER A 168 -10.12 99.45 -13.66
N LEU A 169 -10.65 98.84 -12.60
CA LEU A 169 -11.55 99.53 -11.65
C LEU A 169 -10.82 100.65 -10.89
N ALA A 170 -9.60 100.41 -10.44
CA ALA A 170 -8.79 101.41 -9.74
C ALA A 170 -8.50 102.64 -10.63
N ASN A 171 -8.14 102.41 -11.90
CA ASN A 171 -7.91 103.49 -12.87
C ASN A 171 -9.18 104.30 -13.17
N ALA A 172 -10.36 103.68 -13.15
CA ALA A 172 -11.63 104.37 -13.38
C ALA A 172 -12.10 105.22 -12.18
N GLN A 173 -11.55 104.98 -10.99
CA GLN A 173 -11.89 105.68 -9.75
C GLN A 173 -10.90 106.82 -9.40
N ALA A 174 -9.78 106.92 -10.13
CA ALA A 174 -8.76 107.96 -9.97
C ALA A 174 -9.05 109.17 -10.88
#